data_AF-A0A246K5F3-F1
#
_entry.id   AF-A0A246K5F3-F1
#
_cell.length_a   1.000
_cell.length_b   1.000
_cell.length_c   1.000
_cell.angle_alpha   90.00
_cell.angle_beta   90.00
_cell.angle_gamma   90.00
#
_symmetry.space_group_name_H-M   'P 1'
#
loop_
_entity.id
_entity.type
_entity.pdbx_description
1 polymer ?
#
loop_
_entity_poly.entity_id
_entity_poly.type
_entity_poly.pdbx_seq_one_letter_code
_entity_poly.pdbx_strand_id
1 'polypeptide(L)'
;MVVSVVALRWILDYARRMTGWIDYLITSDDPADKALLDEFRDRAWAHGQLMQFIAADPANITSETFQRMTEEQELQNALQDRIHARGVELRDAGHVPADESAFKAWRATWVPLASHLPSDDEPMPRA
;
A
#
# COMPACT_ATOMS: atom_id res chain seq x y z
N MET A 1 5.34 -20.39 -4.00
CA MET A 1 4.22 -20.20 -3.06
C MET A 1 3.62 -18.83 -3.40
N VAL A 2 2.41 -18.83 -3.98
CA VAL A 2 1.82 -17.68 -4.67
C VAL A 2 1.20 -16.75 -3.62
N VAL A 3 1.77 -15.55 -3.45
CA VAL A 3 1.07 -14.47 -2.76
C VAL A 3 0.09 -13.89 -3.78
N SER A 4 -1.06 -14.56 -3.89
CA SER A 4 -2.08 -14.30 -4.90
C SER A 4 -2.60 -12.86 -4.83
N VAL A 5 -3.23 -12.38 -5.90
CA VAL A 5 -4.06 -11.15 -5.97
C VAL A 5 -4.95 -10.96 -4.73
N VAL A 6 -5.28 -12.04 -4.02
CA VAL A 6 -5.95 -12.09 -2.71
C VAL A 6 -5.19 -11.35 -1.59
N ALA A 7 -3.87 -11.48 -1.47
CA ALA A 7 -3.08 -10.82 -0.44
C ALA A 7 -2.94 -9.31 -0.68
N LEU A 8 -2.74 -8.91 -1.95
CA LEU A 8 -2.75 -7.48 -2.33
C LEU A 8 -4.14 -6.87 -2.11
N ARG A 9 -5.20 -7.62 -2.42
CA ARG A 9 -6.58 -7.22 -2.12
C ARG A 9 -6.84 -7.11 -0.63
N TRP A 10 -6.31 -8.02 0.19
CA TRP A 10 -6.47 -7.97 1.65
C TRP A 10 -5.71 -6.78 2.27
N ILE A 11 -4.49 -6.49 1.80
CA ILE A 11 -3.71 -5.31 2.21
C ILE A 11 -4.45 -4.02 1.83
N LEU A 12 -5.05 -3.97 0.64
CA LEU A 12 -5.82 -2.80 0.17
C LEU A 12 -7.17 -2.65 0.88
N ASP A 13 -7.89 -3.73 1.16
CA ASP A 13 -9.15 -3.69 1.93
C ASP A 13 -8.90 -3.39 3.41
N TYR A 14 -7.79 -3.88 3.98
CA TYR A 14 -7.33 -3.54 5.32
C TYR A 14 -6.91 -2.08 5.41
N ALA A 15 -6.15 -1.57 4.43
CA ALA A 15 -5.82 -0.16 4.33
C ALA A 15 -7.05 0.72 4.13
N ARG A 16 -8.05 0.32 3.33
CA ARG A 16 -9.32 1.06 3.22
C ARG A 16 -10.06 1.14 4.56
N ARG A 17 -10.03 0.07 5.38
CA ARG A 17 -10.63 0.06 6.72
C ARG A 17 -9.85 0.89 7.74
N MET A 18 -8.52 0.97 7.62
CA MET A 18 -7.68 1.77 8.52
C MET A 18 -7.52 3.24 8.07
N THR A 19 -7.80 3.54 6.80
CA THR A 19 -7.49 4.84 6.19
C THR A 19 -8.62 5.31 5.27
N GLY A 20 -9.87 5.38 5.76
CA GLY A 20 -10.94 6.11 5.07
C GLY A 20 -10.59 7.58 4.75
N TRP A 21 -9.53 8.09 5.38
CA TRP A 21 -8.93 9.39 5.09
C TRP A 21 -8.27 9.49 3.70
N ILE A 22 -7.77 8.37 3.15
CA ILE A 22 -7.22 8.33 1.78
C ILE A 22 -8.27 8.74 0.74
N ASP A 23 -9.55 8.47 1.01
CA ASP A 23 -10.64 8.80 0.09
C ASP A 23 -10.71 10.32 -0.15
N TYR A 24 -10.37 11.15 0.84
CA TYR A 24 -10.30 12.60 0.68
C TYR A 24 -9.12 13.04 -0.20
N LEU A 25 -7.99 12.35 -0.11
CA LEU A 25 -6.81 12.65 -0.93
C LEU A 25 -7.02 12.24 -2.39
N ILE A 26 -7.76 11.15 -2.64
CA ILE A 26 -8.06 10.66 -3.98
C ILE A 26 -8.79 11.72 -4.81
N THR A 27 -9.76 12.42 -4.22
CA THR A 27 -10.55 13.47 -4.87
C THR A 27 -9.88 14.85 -4.87
N SER A 28 -8.79 15.02 -4.13
CA SER A 28 -8.02 16.28 -4.12
C SER A 28 -7.18 16.45 -5.38
N ASP A 29 -7.12 17.65 -5.94
CA ASP A 29 -6.23 18.01 -7.06
C ASP A 29 -4.90 18.64 -6.59
N ASP A 30 -4.68 18.74 -5.27
CA ASP A 30 -3.45 19.28 -4.69
C ASP A 30 -2.24 18.36 -4.98
N PRO A 31 -1.14 18.85 -5.56
CA PRO A 31 0.07 18.07 -5.77
C PRO A 31 0.65 17.43 -4.50
N ALA A 32 0.49 18.07 -3.34
CA ALA A 32 0.95 17.52 -2.07
C ALA A 32 0.13 16.28 -1.66
N ASP A 33 -1.17 16.27 -1.97
CA ASP A 33 -2.04 15.12 -1.70
C ASP A 33 -1.73 13.97 -2.65
N LYS A 34 -1.38 14.26 -3.90
CA LYS A 34 -0.89 13.23 -4.84
C LYS A 34 0.44 12.63 -4.39
N ALA A 35 1.37 13.45 -3.89
CA ALA A 35 2.63 12.95 -3.33
C ALA A 35 2.41 12.01 -2.12
N LEU A 36 1.44 12.31 -1.24
CA LEU A 36 1.06 11.42 -0.14
C LEU A 36 0.47 10.09 -0.64
N LEU A 37 -0.35 10.10 -1.69
CA LEU A 37 -0.89 8.89 -2.30
C LEU A 37 0.21 8.03 -2.95
N ASP A 38 1.21 8.66 -3.56
CA ASP A 38 2.36 7.96 -4.15
C ASP A 38 3.27 7.36 -3.06
N GLU A 39 3.56 8.10 -1.98
CA GLU A 39 4.29 7.57 -0.83
C GLU A 39 3.55 6.36 -0.21
N PHE A 40 2.23 6.43 -0.11
CA PHE A 40 1.40 5.31 0.35
C PHE A 40 1.52 4.07 -0.55
N ARG A 41 1.53 4.26 -1.86
CA ARG A 41 1.72 3.17 -2.84
C ARG A 41 3.08 2.51 -2.68
N ASP A 42 4.14 3.31 -2.62
CA ASP A 42 5.52 2.83 -2.51
C ASP A 42 5.73 2.01 -1.23
N ARG A 43 5.16 2.49 -0.11
CA ARG A 43 5.24 1.78 1.18
C ARG A 43 4.43 0.50 1.22
N ALA A 44 3.22 0.51 0.62
CA ALA A 44 2.42 -0.71 0.50
C ALA A 44 3.14 -1.77 -0.33
N TRP A 45 3.86 -1.35 -1.38
CA TRP A 45 4.71 -2.23 -2.19
C TRP A 45 5.90 -2.78 -1.41
N ALA A 46 6.69 -1.92 -0.75
CA ALA A 46 7.85 -2.33 0.02
C ALA A 46 7.47 -3.35 1.11
N HIS A 47 6.34 -3.13 1.79
CA HIS A 47 5.82 -4.06 2.77
C HIS A 47 5.38 -5.40 2.14
N GLY A 48 4.68 -5.35 1.01
CA GLY A 48 4.29 -6.56 0.27
C GLY A 48 5.50 -7.40 -0.14
N GLN A 49 6.56 -6.77 -0.64
CA GLN A 49 7.83 -7.40 -1.00
C GLN A 49 8.53 -8.02 0.21
N LEU A 50 8.58 -7.31 1.35
CA LEU A 50 9.16 -7.82 2.59
C LEU A 50 8.40 -9.06 3.10
N MET A 51 7.07 -9.02 3.08
CA MET A 51 6.24 -10.16 3.48
C MET A 51 6.41 -11.36 2.53
N GLN A 52 6.55 -11.13 1.23
CA GLN A 52 6.85 -12.18 0.26
C GLN A 52 8.23 -12.81 0.51
N PHE A 53 9.24 -11.99 0.78
CA PHE A 53 10.58 -12.45 1.11
C PHE A 53 10.59 -13.34 2.37
N ILE A 54 9.91 -12.89 3.44
CA ILE A 54 9.76 -13.68 4.68
C ILE A 54 9.00 -14.99 4.42
N ALA A 55 7.90 -14.93 3.67
CA ALA A 55 7.06 -16.09 3.41
C ALA A 55 7.71 -17.11 2.45
N ALA A 56 8.69 -16.70 1.64
CA ALA A 56 9.37 -17.58 0.70
C ALA A 56 10.24 -18.64 1.40
N ASP A 57 10.85 -18.31 2.55
CA ASP A 57 11.67 -19.22 3.33
C ASP A 57 11.69 -18.80 4.81
N PRO A 58 11.31 -19.69 5.76
CA PRO A 58 11.44 -19.42 7.19
C PRO A 58 12.85 -19.02 7.64
N ALA A 59 13.91 -19.41 6.92
CA ALA A 59 15.28 -18.98 7.20
C ALA A 59 15.49 -17.46 7.01
N ASN A 60 14.60 -16.79 6.26
CA ASN A 60 14.62 -15.34 6.08
C ASN A 60 14.10 -14.59 7.32
N ILE A 61 13.54 -15.30 8.32
CA ILE A 61 13.16 -14.72 9.61
C ILE A 61 14.42 -14.56 10.46
N THR A 62 15.16 -13.49 10.17
CA THR A 62 16.39 -13.11 10.87
C THR A 62 16.19 -11.84 11.69
N SER A 63 17.12 -11.54 12.58
CA SER A 63 17.12 -10.27 13.33
C SER A 63 17.14 -9.05 12.41
N GLU A 64 17.82 -9.13 11.27
CA GLU A 64 17.84 -8.08 10.25
C GLU A 64 16.45 -7.88 9.62
N THR A 65 15.78 -8.97 9.26
CA THR A 65 14.44 -8.90 8.67
C THR A 65 13.41 -8.37 9.68
N PHE A 66 13.52 -8.72 10.96
CA PHE A 66 12.71 -8.14 12.03
C PHE A 66 12.98 -6.64 12.25
N GLN A 67 14.24 -6.21 12.17
CA GLN A 67 14.59 -4.80 12.26
C GLN A 67 13.95 -4.02 11.10
N ARG A 68 14.08 -4.52 9.87
CA ARG A 68 13.45 -3.92 8.69
C ARG A 68 11.92 -3.86 8.80
N MET A 69 11.29 -4.88 9.38
CA MET A 69 9.84 -4.84 9.66
C MET A 69 9.47 -3.73 10.64
N THR A 70 10.27 -3.56 11.70
CA THR A 70 10.05 -2.50 12.70
C THR A 70 10.19 -1.11 12.07
N GLU A 71 11.25 -0.90 11.29
CA GLU A 71 11.50 0.36 10.58
C GLU A 71 10.36 0.68 9.59
N GLU A 72 9.90 -0.30 8.79
CA GLU A 72 8.77 -0.09 7.89
C GLU A 72 7.45 0.15 8.65
N GLN A 73 7.25 -0.48 9.80
CA GLN A 73 6.08 -0.24 10.66
C GLN A 73 6.05 1.22 11.16
N GLU A 74 7.18 1.75 11.62
CA GLU A 74 7.29 3.15 12.06
C GLU A 74 7.01 4.13 10.93
N LEU A 75 7.56 3.86 9.75
CA LEU A 75 7.33 4.69 8.55
C LEU A 75 5.87 4.65 8.10
N GLN A 76 5.22 3.48 8.17
CA GLN A 76 3.79 3.35 7.90
C GLN A 76 2.94 4.10 8.91
N ASN A 77 3.27 4.05 10.20
CA ASN A 77 2.54 4.79 11.23
C ASN A 77 2.63 6.30 11.00
N ALA A 78 3.84 6.82 10.75
CA ALA A 78 4.05 8.24 10.47
C ALA A 78 3.31 8.69 9.20
N LEU A 79 3.24 7.84 8.18
CA LEU A 79 2.47 8.13 6.97
C LEU A 79 0.97 8.13 7.25
N GLN A 80 0.46 7.19 8.04
CA GLN A 80 -0.95 7.16 8.44
C GLN A 80 -1.34 8.42 9.21
N ASP A 81 -0.48 8.91 10.11
CA ASP A 81 -0.71 10.15 10.84
C ASP A 81 -0.81 11.37 9.91
N ARG A 82 0.09 11.47 8.91
CA ARG A 82 0.07 12.53 7.89
C ARG A 82 -1.19 12.47 7.03
N ILE A 83 -1.56 11.28 6.55
CA ILE A 83 -2.78 11.06 5.76
C ILE A 83 -4.03 11.41 6.59
N HIS A 84 -4.05 11.02 7.87
CA HIS A 84 -5.14 11.33 8.78
C HIS A 84 -5.29 12.84 8.99
N ALA A 85 -4.20 13.53 9.36
CA ALA A 85 -4.21 14.97 9.55
C ALA A 85 -4.72 15.70 8.30
N ARG A 86 -4.22 15.30 7.13
CA ARG A 86 -4.64 15.89 5.87
C ARG A 86 -6.09 15.57 5.50
N GLY A 87 -6.54 14.35 5.74
CA GLY A 87 -7.93 13.95 5.55
C GLY A 87 -8.90 14.76 6.43
N VAL A 88 -8.50 15.09 7.66
CA VAL A 88 -9.27 15.96 8.56
C VAL A 88 -9.35 17.38 8.00
N GLU A 89 -8.24 17.96 7.53
CA GLU A 89 -8.23 19.28 6.90
C GLU A 89 -9.17 19.36 5.69
N LEU A 90 -9.10 18.35 4.80
CA LEU A 90 -9.95 18.29 3.61
C LEU A 90 -11.43 18.14 3.97
N ARG A 91 -11.75 17.28 4.95
CA ARG A 91 -13.12 17.14 5.46
C ARG A 91 -13.65 18.46 6.02
N ASP A 92 -12.85 19.13 6.86
CA ASP A 92 -13.26 20.37 7.54
C ASP A 92 -13.40 21.53 6.53
N ALA A 93 -12.66 21.50 5.42
CA ALA A 93 -12.84 22.37 4.27
C ALA A 93 -14.04 22.01 3.37
N GLY A 94 -14.77 20.93 3.67
CA GLY A 94 -15.98 20.51 2.95
C GLY A 94 -15.72 19.66 1.72
N HIS A 95 -14.52 19.11 1.54
CA HIS A 95 -14.26 18.16 0.47
C HIS A 95 -15.05 16.87 0.67
N VAL A 96 -15.50 16.28 -0.44
CA VAL A 96 -16.21 15.02 -0.44
C VAL A 96 -15.19 13.88 -0.61
N PRO A 97 -15.24 12.83 0.23
CA PRO A 97 -14.38 11.67 0.05
C PRO A 97 -14.70 10.94 -1.25
N ALA A 98 -13.72 10.27 -1.82
CA ALA A 98 -13.90 9.39 -2.97
C ALA A 98 -15.02 8.38 -2.73
N ASP A 99 -15.92 8.26 -3.71
CA ASP A 99 -16.84 7.15 -3.77
C ASP A 99 -16.14 5.87 -4.28
N GLU A 100 -16.87 4.76 -4.30
CA GLU A 100 -16.33 3.47 -4.74
C GLU A 100 -15.82 3.51 -6.20
N SER A 101 -16.44 4.32 -7.06
CA SER A 101 -16.04 4.44 -8.46
C SER A 101 -14.73 5.20 -8.61
N ALA A 102 -14.57 6.31 -7.89
CA ALA A 102 -13.37 7.13 -7.85
C ALA A 102 -12.21 6.34 -7.21
N PHE A 103 -12.48 5.61 -6.12
CA PHE A 103 -11.52 4.72 -5.50
C PHE A 103 -11.07 3.61 -6.48
N LYS A 104 -12.01 2.98 -7.19
CA LYS A 104 -11.69 1.95 -8.19
C LYS A 104 -10.89 2.50 -9.36
N ALA A 105 -11.19 3.70 -9.83
CA ALA A 105 -10.46 4.39 -10.89
C ALA A 105 -9.03 4.72 -10.44
N TRP A 106 -8.87 5.32 -9.25
CA TRP A 106 -7.56 5.57 -8.64
C TRP A 106 -6.76 4.28 -8.47
N ARG A 107 -7.39 3.20 -7.97
CA ARG A 107 -6.74 1.89 -7.86
C ARG A 107 -6.36 1.31 -9.22
N ALA A 108 -7.14 1.57 -10.28
CA ALA A 108 -6.78 1.13 -11.63
C ALA A 108 -5.54 1.85 -12.19
N THR A 109 -5.20 3.04 -11.66
CA THR A 109 -3.92 3.70 -11.98
C THR A 109 -2.72 3.01 -11.35
N TRP A 110 -2.94 2.07 -10.42
CA TRP A 110 -1.92 1.09 -10.04
C TRP A 110 -1.77 0.10 -11.21
N VAL A 111 -1.04 0.51 -12.27
CA VAL A 111 -0.55 -0.36 -13.35
C VAL A 111 0.09 -1.60 -12.71
N PRO A 112 -0.04 -2.83 -13.27
CA PRO A 112 0.01 -4.03 -12.47
C PRO A 112 1.37 -4.20 -11.77
N LEU A 113 1.38 -3.86 -10.50
CA LEU A 113 2.31 -4.41 -9.52
C LEU A 113 2.17 -5.95 -9.44
N ALA A 114 1.14 -6.51 -10.10
CA ALA A 114 0.94 -7.94 -10.35
C ALA A 114 1.66 -8.50 -11.61
N SER A 115 2.13 -7.69 -12.58
CA SER A 115 2.83 -8.21 -13.78
C SER A 115 4.33 -8.46 -13.56
N HIS A 116 4.86 -8.05 -12.39
CA HIS A 116 6.19 -8.42 -11.91
C HIS A 116 6.15 -9.43 -10.76
N LEU A 117 4.95 -9.84 -10.33
CA LEU A 117 4.82 -11.12 -9.66
C LEU A 117 5.07 -12.16 -10.74
N PRO A 118 5.92 -13.18 -10.50
CA PRO A 118 6.02 -14.30 -11.40
C PRO A 118 4.61 -14.78 -11.72
N SER A 119 4.23 -14.71 -12.99
CA SER A 119 3.12 -15.48 -13.52
C SER A 119 3.33 -16.93 -13.07
N ASP A 120 2.26 -17.61 -12.62
CA ASP A 120 2.30 -19.02 -12.23
C ASP A 120 2.82 -19.97 -13.35
N ASP A 121 3.03 -19.45 -14.56
CA ASP A 121 3.52 -20.16 -15.74
C ASP A 121 5.02 -19.97 -16.04
N GLU A 122 5.77 -19.13 -15.32
CA GLU A 122 7.22 -19.00 -15.54
C GLU A 122 8.06 -19.58 -14.39
N PRO A 123 8.97 -20.53 -14.67
CA PRO A 123 9.84 -21.08 -13.64
C PRO A 123 10.81 -20.00 -13.15
N MET A 124 10.73 -19.69 -11.86
CA MET A 124 11.64 -18.80 -11.15
C MET A 124 13.10 -19.11 -11.49
N PRO A 125 13.91 -18.10 -11.91
CA PRO A 125 15.34 -18.30 -12.08
C PRO A 125 15.97 -18.57 -10.71
N ARG A 126 16.57 -19.76 -10.60
CA ARG A 126 17.32 -20.17 -9.40
C ARG A 126 18.64 -19.40 -9.38
N ALA A 127 18.88 -18.65 -8.30
CA ALA A 127 20.21 -18.18 -7.93
C ALA A 127 21.02 -19.34 -7.33
#